data_AF-A0A660SM77-F1
#
_entry.id   AF-A0A660SM77-F1
#
_cell.length_a   1.000
_cell.length_b   1.000
_cell.length_c   1.000
_cell.angle_alpha   90.00
_cell.angle_beta   90.00
_cell.angle_gamma   90.00
#
_symmetry.space_group_name_H-M   'P 1'
#
loop_
_entity.id
_entity.type
_entity.pdbx_description
1 polymer ?
#
loop_
_entity_poly.entity_id
_entity_poly.type
_entity_poly.pdbx_seq_one_letter_code
_entity_poly.pdbx_strand_id
1 'polypeptide(L)' 'MLDIKFIKDNCNIVKEAVKNKKENINIDKLIELDDKRIQLSKDVDNMRSEKNILSRSIKGLSKDSNEFLKNIKESKG' A
#
# COMPACT_ATOMS: atom_id res chain seq x y z
N MET A 1 11.34 -10.33 17.58
CA MET A 1 10.32 -10.46 16.51
C MET A 1 10.96 -11.20 15.36
N LEU A 2 10.34 -12.26 14.83
CA LEU A 2 10.85 -12.94 13.64
C LEU A 2 10.61 -12.04 12.41
N ASP A 3 11.53 -12.03 11.46
CA ASP A 3 11.40 -11.25 10.23
C ASP A 3 10.25 -11.81 9.37
N ILE A 4 9.33 -10.94 8.93
CA ILE A 4 8.21 -11.32 8.06
C ILE A 4 8.70 -11.92 6.74
N LYS A 5 9.85 -11.47 6.22
CA LYS A 5 10.46 -12.05 5.02
C LYS A 5 10.87 -13.49 5.28
N PHE A 6 11.53 -13.75 6.40
CA PHE A 6 11.90 -15.11 6.80
C PHE A 6 10.67 -16.01 6.94
N ILE A 7 9.58 -15.50 7.54
CA ILE A 7 8.33 -16.24 7.69
C ILE A 7 7.74 -16.61 6.33
N LYS A 8 7.74 -15.69 5.36
CA LYS A 8 7.24 -15.95 4.00
C LYS A 8 8.11 -16.96 3.26
N ASP A 9 9.44 -16.77 3.31
CA ASP A 9 10.41 -17.64 2.62
C ASP A 9 10.44 -19.06 3.21
N ASN A 10 10.10 -19.22 4.50
CA ASN A 10 10.20 -20.49 5.24
C ASN A 10 8.87 -20.90 5.92
N CYS A 11 7.74 -20.62 5.27
CA CYS A 11 6.40 -20.77 5.88
C CYS A 11 6.17 -22.15 6.53
N ASN A 12 6.60 -23.23 5.88
CA ASN A 12 6.44 -24.59 6.42
C ASN A 12 7.24 -24.81 7.72
N ILE A 13 8.50 -24.36 7.76
CA ILE A 13 9.37 -24.46 8.94
C ILE A 13 8.77 -23.69 10.11
N VAL A 14 8.25 -22.49 9.84
CA VAL A 14 7.65 -21.64 10.88
C VAL A 14 6.35 -22.24 11.39
N LYS A 15 5.49 -22.78 10.51
CA LYS A 15 4.25 -23.48 10.90
C LYS A 15 4.55 -24.68 11.81
N GLU A 16 5.56 -25.47 11.47
CA GLU A 16 5.98 -26.61 12.28
C GLU A 16 6.52 -26.15 13.66
N ALA A 17 7.35 -25.10 13.68
CA ALA A 17 7.86 -24.54 14.93
C ALA A 17 6.73 -24.02 15.85
N VAL A 18 5.71 -23.36 15.30
CA VAL A 18 4.52 -22.90 16.03
C VAL A 18 3.77 -24.10 16.63
N LYS A 19 3.54 -25.15 15.83
CA LYS A 19 2.90 -26.39 16.29
C LYS A 19 3.70 -27.06 17.40
N ASN A 20 5.02 -27.16 17.27
CA ASN A 20 5.90 -27.76 18.27
C ASN A 20 5.91 -26.96 19.58
N LYS A 21 5.75 -25.64 19.50
CA LYS A 21 5.59 -24.75 20.66
C LYS A 21 4.18 -24.77 21.25
N LYS A 22 3.24 -25.50 20.65
CA LYS A 22 1.82 -25.56 21.04
C LYS A 22 1.13 -24.19 21.02
N GLU A 23 1.59 -23.31 20.14
CA GLU A 23 1.03 -21.98 19.94
C GLU A 23 -0.08 -22.04 18.87
N ASN A 24 -1.13 -21.23 19.06
CA ASN A 24 -2.25 -21.15 18.13
C ASN A 24 -2.14 -19.90 17.24
N ILE A 25 -1.12 -19.86 16.39
CA ILE A 25 -0.88 -18.76 15.47
C ILE A 25 -1.17 -19.21 14.04
N ASN A 26 -2.04 -18.48 13.34
CA ASN A 26 -2.31 -18.72 11.93
C ASN A 26 -1.31 -17.96 11.05
N ILE A 27 -0.28 -18.69 10.59
CA ILE A 27 0.79 -18.13 9.74
C ILE A 27 0.27 -17.71 8.36
N ASP A 28 -0.68 -18.44 7.79
CA ASP A 28 -1.28 -18.06 6.51
C ASP A 28 -2.00 -16.72 6.62
N LYS A 29 -2.76 -16.54 7.72
CA LYS A 29 -3.47 -15.28 7.96
C LYS A 29 -2.52 -14.11 8.17
N LEU A 30 -1.39 -14.34 8.83
CA LEU A 30 -0.35 -13.33 9.00
C LEU A 30 0.22 -12.87 7.66
N ILE A 31 0.51 -13.82 6.77
CA ILE A 31 1.05 -13.54 5.43
C ILE A 31 0.03 -12.76 4.58
N GLU A 32 -1.23 -13.19 4.57
CA GLU A 32 -2.31 -12.48 3.86
C GLU A 32 -2.44 -11.01 4.30
N LEU A 33 -2.36 -10.76 5.61
CA LEU A 33 -2.47 -9.41 6.15
C LEU A 33 -1.26 -8.54 5.77
N ASP A 34 -0.06 -9.10 5.75
CA ASP A 34 1.13 -8.38 5.27
C ASP A 34 1.02 -8.04 3.78
N ASP A 35 0.56 -8.97 2.95
CA ASP A 35 0.35 -8.73 1.52
C ASP A 35 -0.68 -7.61 1.30
N LYS A 36 -1.80 -7.65 2.02
CA LYS A 36 -2.83 -6.60 1.96
C LYS A 36 -2.28 -5.25 2.42
N ARG A 37 -1.46 -5.22 3.48
CA ARG A 37 -0.81 -4.00 3.95
C ARG A 37 0.12 -3.40 2.89
N ILE A 38 0.97 -4.24 2.28
CA ILE A 38 1.88 -3.80 1.22
C ILE A 38 1.10 -3.23 0.03
N GLN A 39 0.02 -3.90 -0.38
CA GLN A 39 -0.82 -3.42 -1.47
C GLN A 39 -1.44 -2.06 -1.15
N LEU A 40 -2.06 -1.91 0.02
CA LEU A 40 -2.65 -0.64 0.44
C LEU A 40 -1.62 0.49 0.52
N SER A 41 -0.41 0.21 1.00
CA SER A 41 0.67 1.21 1.00
C SER A 41 1.03 1.66 -0.41
N LYS A 42 1.14 0.73 -1.37
CA LYS A 42 1.39 1.06 -2.77
C LYS A 42 0.26 1.91 -3.35
N ASP A 43 -0.98 1.54 -3.09
CA ASP A 43 -2.14 2.29 -3.59
C ASP A 43 -2.14 3.73 -3.06
N VAL A 44 -1.87 3.90 -1.76
CA VAL A 44 -1.74 5.23 -1.14
C VAL A 44 -0.61 6.05 -1.78
N ASP A 45 0.55 5.44 -2.02
CA ASP A 45 1.69 6.14 -2.63
C ASP A 45 1.42 6.50 -4.09
N ASN A 46 0.71 5.66 -4.84
CA ASN A 46 0.24 5.97 -6.19
C ASN A 46 -0.72 7.16 -6.19
N MET A 47 -1.73 7.16 -5.32
CA MET A 47 -2.68 8.27 -5.18
C MET A 47 -1.97 9.58 -4.81
N ARG A 48 -0.96 9.52 -3.93
CA ARG A 48 -0.13 10.69 -3.59
C ARG A 48 0.66 11.18 -4.79
N SER A 49 1.24 10.28 -5.56
CA SER A 49 2.00 10.60 -6.77
C SER A 49 1.11 11.28 -7.81
N GLU A 50 -0.06 10.71 -8.12
CA GLU A 50 -1.04 11.26 -9.04
C GLU A 50 -1.50 12.66 -8.61
N LYS A 51 -1.84 12.82 -7.32
CA LYS A 51 -2.20 14.14 -6.75
C LYS A 51 -1.07 15.16 -6.90
N ASN A 52 0.17 14.75 -6.69
CA ASN A 52 1.33 15.64 -6.83
C ASN A 52 1.56 16.05 -8.29
N ILE A 53 1.37 15.14 -9.25
CA ILE A 53 1.46 15.41 -10.68
C ILE A 53 0.37 16.43 -11.08
N LEU A 54 -0.88 16.21 -10.68
CA LEU A 54 -2.00 17.12 -10.92
C LEU A 54 -1.77 18.51 -10.28
N SER A 55 -1.27 18.55 -9.04
CA SER A 55 -0.96 19.81 -8.37
C SER A 55 0.13 20.61 -9.12
N ARG A 56 1.13 19.92 -9.66
CA ARG A 56 2.18 20.55 -10.49
C ARG A 56 1.64 21.02 -11.84
N SER A 57 0.75 20.27 -12.49
CA SER A 57 0.15 20.69 -13.77
C SER A 57 -0.76 21.91 -13.63
N ILE A 58 -1.36 22.11 -12.45
CA ILE A 58 -2.15 23.30 -12.12
C ILE A 58 -1.25 24.53 -11.87
N LYS A 59 -0.01 24.32 -11.41
CA LYS A 59 0.91 25.40 -11.03
C LYS A 59 1.33 26.21 -12.26
N GLY A 60 0.92 27.48 -12.30
CA GLY A 60 1.26 28.42 -13.39
C GLY A 60 0.15 28.59 -14.43
N LEU A 61 -0.93 27.80 -14.37
CA LEU A 61 -2.14 28.05 -15.17
C LEU A 61 -2.91 29.24 -14.59
N SER A 62 -3.48 30.07 -15.48
CA SER A 62 -4.47 31.08 -15.07
C SER A 62 -5.70 30.40 -14.49
N LYS A 63 -6.27 30.97 -13.42
CA LYS A 63 -7.46 30.42 -12.74
C LYS A 63 -8.68 30.30 -13.64
N ASP A 64 -8.74 31.11 -14.69
CA ASP A 64 -9.83 31.14 -15.66
C ASP A 64 -9.59 30.24 -16.88
N SER A 65 -8.41 29.60 -16.96
CA SER A 65 -8.14 28.65 -18.04
C SER A 65 -9.03 27.42 -17.90
N ASN A 66 -9.61 26.97 -19.01
CA ASN A 66 -10.35 25.71 -19.09
C ASN A 66 -9.53 24.52 -18.56
N GLU A 67 -8.22 24.55 -18.74
CA GLU A 67 -7.29 23.51 -18.28
C GLU A 67 -7.14 23.52 -16.75
N PHE A 68 -7.13 24.70 -16.11
CA PHE A 68 -7.12 24.83 -14.65
C PHE A 68 -8.41 24.29 -14.03
N LEU A 69 -9.56 24.67 -14.60
CA LEU A 69 -10.88 24.25 -14.11
C LEU A 69 -11.10 22.73 -14.26
N LYS A 70 -10.59 22.14 -15.35
CA LYS A 70 -10.61 20.68 -15.57
C LYS A 70 -9.77 19.95 -14.52
N ASN A 71 -8.51 20.35 -14.34
CA ASN A 71 -7.57 19.68 -13.44
C ASN A 71 -7.99 19.78 -11.95
N ILE A 72 -8.66 20.87 -11.53
CA ILE A 72 -9.22 20.98 -10.17
C ILE A 72 -10.38 20.02 -9.94
N LYS A 73 -11.25 19.78 -10.94
CA LYS A 73 -12.36 18.82 -10.80
C LYS A 73 -11.82 17.41 -10.62
N GLU A 74 -10.79 17.05 -11.38
CA GLU A 74 -10.12 15.76 -11.30
C GLU A 74 -9.37 15.56 -9.97
N SER A 75 -8.83 16.62 -9.36
CA SER A 75 -8.16 16.54 -8.05
C SER A 75 -9.12 16.46 -6.83
N LYS A 76 -10.42 16.71 -7.02
CA LYS A 76 -11.43 16.70 -5.93
C LYS A 76 -12.34 15.46 -5.93
N GLY A 77 -12.26 14.61 -6.96
CA GLY A 77 -12.90 13.28 -7.00
C GLY A 77 -12.03 12.25 -6.30
#